data_AF-A0A2X0K9F4-F1
#
_entry.id   AF-A0A2X0K9F4-F1
#
_cell.length_a   1.000
_cell.length_b   1.000
_cell.length_c   1.000
_cell.angle_alpha   90.00
_cell.angle_beta   90.00
_cell.angle_gamma   90.00
#
_symmetry.space_group_name_H-M   'P 1'
#
loop_
_entity.id
_entity.type
_entity.pdbx_description
1 polymer ?
#
loop_
_entity_poly.entity_id
_entity_poly.type
_entity_poly.pdbx_seq_one_letter_code
_entity_poly.pdbx_strand_id
1 'polypeptide(L)'
;MLCAGHDFAAPRRSNRKAWSVVAVVLRAGLRYEGFEPCGCGREPKFRPRTRAQMRARRIVATRTGTPLAELLGQADPLDAR
;
A
#
# COMPACT_ATOMS: atom_id res chain seq x y z
N MET A 1 11.83 10.81 -10.69
CA MET A 1 12.14 9.88 -9.59
C MET A 1 11.05 10.02 -8.54
N LEU A 2 10.41 8.93 -8.09
CA LEU A 2 9.34 8.97 -7.09
C LEU A 2 9.91 8.54 -5.72
N CYS A 3 9.71 9.36 -4.69
CA CYS A 3 10.07 9.02 -3.33
C CYS A 3 9.04 8.03 -2.76
N ALA A 4 9.49 6.87 -2.30
CA ALA A 4 8.60 5.84 -1.79
C ALA A 4 8.12 6.10 -0.35
N GLY A 5 8.65 7.10 0.34
CA GLY A 5 8.35 7.41 1.74
C GLY A 5 9.47 6.94 2.69
N HIS A 6 9.40 7.41 3.93
CA HIS A 6 10.44 7.21 4.94
C HIS A 6 10.54 5.74 5.39
N ASP A 7 9.41 5.08 5.59
CA ASP A 7 9.33 3.69 6.07
C ASP A 7 9.42 2.65 4.93
N PHE A 8 9.96 3.06 3.79
CA PHE A 8 10.09 2.19 2.64
C PHE A 8 11.17 1.12 2.86
N ALA A 9 10.73 -0.08 3.20
CA ALA A 9 11.56 -1.28 3.21
C ALA A 9 11.65 -1.89 1.80
N ALA A 10 12.73 -1.61 1.08
CA ALA A 10 12.92 -2.07 -0.29
C ALA A 10 12.96 -3.61 -0.40
N PRO A 11 12.20 -4.23 -1.33
CA PRO A 11 12.32 -5.65 -1.61
C PRO A 11 13.70 -6.04 -2.15
N ARG A 12 14.08 -7.32 -2.04
CA ARG A 12 15.27 -7.85 -2.72
C ARG A 12 15.21 -7.53 -4.22
N ARG A 13 16.34 -7.15 -4.82
CA ARG A 13 16.42 -6.72 -6.23
C ARG A 13 15.82 -7.74 -7.21
N SER A 14 16.01 -9.03 -6.96
CA SER A 14 15.49 -10.13 -7.80
C SER A 14 13.98 -10.37 -7.66
N ASN A 15 13.33 -9.83 -6.62
CA ASN A 15 11.92 -10.09 -6.36
C ASN A 15 11.01 -9.19 -7.21
N ARG A 16 10.91 -9.51 -8.51
CA ARG A 16 10.08 -8.78 -9.48
C ARG A 16 8.61 -8.69 -9.05
N LYS A 17 8.10 -9.72 -8.37
CA LYS A 17 6.72 -9.76 -7.87
C LYS A 17 6.50 -8.68 -6.81
N ALA A 18 7.39 -8.53 -5.84
CA ALA A 18 7.29 -7.47 -4.84
C ALA A 18 7.47 -6.08 -5.46
N TRP A 19 8.44 -5.91 -6.37
CA TRP A 19 8.62 -4.64 -7.09
C TRP A 19 7.39 -4.21 -7.90
N SER A 20 6.67 -5.16 -8.51
CA SER A 20 5.40 -4.84 -9.20
C SER A 20 4.34 -4.28 -8.27
N VAL A 21 4.30 -4.71 -7.00
CA VAL A 21 3.35 -4.19 -6.02
C VAL A 21 3.74 -2.78 -5.59
N VAL A 22 5.03 -2.54 -5.31
CA VAL A 22 5.54 -1.20 -5.01
C VAL A 22 5.19 -0.22 -6.12
N ALA A 23 5.41 -0.60 -7.39
CA ALA A 23 5.07 0.25 -8.53
C ALA A 23 3.58 0.62 -8.58
N VAL A 24 2.68 -0.32 -8.26
CA VAL A 24 1.23 -0.06 -8.20
C VAL A 24 0.89 0.89 -7.05
N VAL A 25 1.45 0.67 -5.87
CA VAL A 25 1.23 1.52 -4.68
C VAL A 25 1.66 2.95 -4.96
N LEU A 26 2.87 3.14 -5.52
CA LEU A 26 3.39 4.47 -5.85
C LEU A 26 2.58 5.14 -6.97
N ARG A 27 2.14 4.37 -7.98
CA ARG A 27 1.25 4.89 -9.04
C ARG A 27 -0.12 5.29 -8.51
N ALA A 28 -0.59 4.67 -7.43
CA ALA A 28 -1.81 5.07 -6.74
C ALA A 28 -1.63 6.32 -5.86
N GLY A 29 -0.45 6.97 -5.87
CA GLY A 29 -0.15 8.16 -5.09
C GLY A 29 0.18 7.87 -3.61
N LEU A 30 0.21 6.59 -3.22
CA LEU A 30 0.47 6.19 -1.86
C LEU A 30 1.98 6.10 -1.59
N ARG A 31 2.37 6.51 -0.38
CA ARG A 31 3.74 6.39 0.13
C ARG A 31 3.79 5.50 1.37
N TYR A 32 4.94 4.89 1.59
CA TYR A 32 5.29 4.14 2.80
C TYR A 32 5.72 5.15 3.86
N GLU A 33 4.73 5.82 4.44
CA GLU A 33 4.89 6.81 5.52
C GLU A 33 4.07 6.31 6.73
N GLY A 34 4.73 6.18 7.87
CA GLY A 34 4.18 5.78 9.15
C GLY A 34 4.56 6.71 10.30
N PHE A 35 5.17 7.85 9.98
CA PHE A 35 5.49 8.92 10.93
C PHE A 35 4.63 10.15 10.66
N GLU A 36 3.90 10.60 11.68
CA GLU A 36 3.55 12.01 11.75
C GLU A 36 4.83 12.81 12.07
N PRO A 37 5.07 13.96 11.42
CA PRO A 37 6.28 14.75 11.62
C PRO A 37 6.46 15.24 13.08
N CYS A 38 5.39 15.24 13.88
CA CYS A 38 5.44 15.57 15.31
C CYS A 38 6.03 14.45 16.19
N GLY A 39 6.20 13.22 15.68
CA GLY A 39 6.59 12.05 16.48
C GLY A 39 5.56 11.58 17.52
N CYS A 40 4.40 12.24 17.56
CA CYS A 40 3.35 12.09 18.57
C CYS A 40 2.33 10.98 18.24
N GLY A 41 2.31 10.51 16.99
CA GLY A 41 1.45 9.44 16.51
C GLY A 41 2.21 8.47 15.61
N ARG A 42 2.07 7.17 15.88
CA ARG A 42 2.60 6.08 15.05
C ARG A 42 1.43 5.24 14.57
N GLU A 43 0.81 5.66 13.48
CA GLU A 43 -0.04 4.76 12.71
C GLU A 43 0.65 4.42 11.40
N PRO A 44 1.38 3.29 11.35
CA PRO A 44 1.92 2.78 10.10
C PRO A 44 0.76 2.54 9.15
N LYS A 45 0.63 3.39 8.13
CA LYS A 45 -0.41 3.21 7.13
C LYS A 45 -0.10 1.94 6.35
N PHE A 46 -1.05 1.01 6.33
CA PHE A 46 -0.83 -0.26 5.66
C PHE A 46 -0.54 -0.06 4.17
N ARG A 47 0.44 -0.78 3.65
CA ARG A 47 0.72 -0.85 2.20
C ARG A 47 0.96 -2.29 1.79
N PRO A 48 0.31 -2.79 0.72
CA PRO A 48 0.59 -4.11 0.20
C PRO A 48 2.07 -4.29 -0.13
N ARG A 49 2.63 -5.42 0.28
CA ARG A 49 3.98 -5.85 -0.08
C ARG A 49 3.98 -7.10 -0.95
N THR A 50 2.82 -7.77 -1.05
CA THR A 50 2.67 -9.02 -1.80
C THR A 50 1.55 -8.93 -2.83
N ARG A 51 1.66 -9.72 -3.90
CA ARG A 51 0.60 -9.82 -4.92
C ARG A 51 -0.69 -10.40 -4.36
N ALA A 52 -0.62 -11.23 -3.32
CA ALA A 52 -1.80 -11.78 -2.66
C ALA A 52 -2.61 -10.66 -1.98
N GLN A 53 -1.95 -9.79 -1.20
CA GLN A 53 -2.59 -8.62 -0.58
C GLN A 53 -3.21 -7.67 -1.62
N MET A 54 -2.51 -7.49 -2.75
CA MET A 54 -2.98 -6.66 -3.86
C MET A 54 -4.19 -7.27 -4.58
N ARG A 55 -4.18 -8.59 -4.80
CA ARG A 55 -5.32 -9.32 -5.38
C ARG A 55 -6.55 -9.26 -4.48
N ALA A 56 -6.41 -9.46 -3.18
CA ALA A 56 -7.52 -9.35 -2.23
C ALA A 56 -8.23 -7.99 -2.33
N ARG A 57 -7.46 -6.90 -2.37
CA ARG A 57 -7.98 -5.53 -2.54
C ARG A 57 -8.65 -5.30 -3.88
N ARG A 58 -8.08 -5.85 -4.96
CA ARG A 58 -8.71 -5.77 -6.28
C ARG A 58 -10.06 -6.50 -6.31
N ILE A 59 -10.14 -7.69 -5.69
CA ILE A 59 -11.40 -8.43 -5.58
C ILE A 59 -12.43 -7.61 -4.84
N VAL A 60 -12.06 -7.01 -3.69
CA VAL A 60 -12.99 -6.17 -2.94
C VAL A 60 -13.40 -4.93 -3.74
N ALA A 61 -12.46 -4.22 -4.37
CA ALA A 61 -12.76 -3.07 -5.23
C ALA A 61 -13.80 -3.41 -6.30
N THR A 62 -13.66 -4.57 -6.95
CA THR A 62 -14.62 -5.04 -7.96
C THR A 62 -15.97 -5.39 -7.35
N ARG A 63 -16.01 -5.93 -6.13
CA ARG A 63 -17.25 -6.32 -5.45
C ARG A 63 -18.02 -5.15 -4.85
N THR A 64 -17.33 -4.12 -4.36
CA THR A 64 -17.94 -2.99 -3.64
C THR A 64 -18.04 -1.73 -4.49
N GLY A 65 -17.33 -1.66 -5.63
CA GLY A 65 -17.19 -0.43 -6.41
C GLY A 65 -16.23 0.59 -5.79
N THR A 66 -15.59 0.26 -4.66
CA THR A 66 -14.64 1.16 -3.99
C THR A 66 -13.38 1.35 -4.85
N PRO A 67 -12.85 2.58 -4.97
CA PRO A 67 -11.60 2.82 -5.68
C PRO A 67 -10.45 1.97 -5.13
N LEU A 68 -9.70 1.32 -6.01
CA LEU A 68 -8.57 0.47 -5.59
C LEU A 68 -7.54 1.24 -4.76
N ALA A 69 -7.30 2.51 -5.07
CA ALA A 69 -6.34 3.35 -4.34
C ALA A 69 -6.68 3.47 -2.85
N GLU A 70 -7.96 3.52 -2.51
CA GLU A 70 -8.46 3.59 -1.14
C GLU A 70 -8.18 2.28 -0.38
N LEU A 71 -8.55 1.15 -0.98
CA LEU A 71 -8.32 -0.17 -0.40
C LEU A 71 -6.82 -0.53 -0.28
N LEU A 72 -5.96 0.03 -1.14
CA LEU A 72 -4.49 -0.09 -1.01
C LEU A 72 -3.96 0.60 0.25
N GLY A 73 -4.71 1.54 0.82
CA GLY A 73 -4.35 2.24 2.05
C GLY A 73 -4.80 1.56 3.36
N GLN A 74 -5.77 0.65 3.28
CA GLN A 74 -6.40 -0.01 4.42
C GLN A 74 -5.70 -1.32 4.78
N ALA A 75 -5.65 -1.67 6.07
CA ALA A 75 -5.07 -2.91 6.55
C ALA A 75 -5.94 -4.12 6.23
N ASP A 76 -7.22 -4.05 6.59
CA ASP A 76 -8.24 -4.98 6.16
C ASP A 76 -9.02 -4.36 4.99
N PRO A 77 -9.03 -4.98 3.80
CA PRO A 77 -9.83 -4.50 2.69
C PRO A 77 -11.35 -4.61 2.92
N LEU A 78 -11.81 -5.34 3.95
CA LEU A 78 -13.24 -5.49 4.29
C LEU A 78 -13.70 -4.51 5.38
N ASP A 79 -12.78 -3.87 6.11
CA ASP A 79 -13.07 -2.82 7.10
C ASP A 79 -13.36 -1.46 6.44
N ALA A 80 -14.09 -1.42 5.32
CA ALA A 80 -14.54 -0.18 4.73
C ALA A 80 -15.56 0.50 5.68
N ARG A 81 -15.05 1.23 6.67
CA ARG A 81 -15.79 2.12 7.58
C ARG A 81 -15.65 3.56 7.15
#